data_AF-A0A922NEG2-F1
#
_entry.id   AF-A0A922NEG2-F1
#
_cell.length_a   1.000
_cell.length_b   1.000
_cell.length_c   1.000
_cell.angle_alpha   90.00
_cell.angle_beta   90.00
_cell.angle_gamma   90.00
#
_symmetry.space_group_name_H-M   'P 1'
#
loop_
_entity.id
_entity.type
_entity.pdbx_description
1 polymer ?
#
loop_
_entity_poly.entity_id
_entity_poly.type
_entity_poly.pdbx_seq_one_letter_code
_entity_poly.pdbx_strand_id
1 'polypeptide(L)'
;MHYVATISIALPLLTVGARVGHDHGHGHVHAEMHRRALVTTVVEVTETVYTTVTVDPVGQSSSTSSASASLEGSMTVELPDKGASTAVSTPTSSSTVSPEPSGTKASTYPALFPEANSAIIVNSCVHDIYVSSIGDRSCGPSTNCQLVPSNTTYREAIRVCDKSGISLKVSKTEDMTKPMQFEYTVWDDKKTVSYDISYLDCMVEKDGQKDMTGCVGYETGIQAKSGDDCPTYKCVGNVVCAKDAYVVAEFSYQAGAPVGACNVNSGVAFELCAENRA
;
A
#
# COMPACT_ATOMS: atom_id res chain seq x y z
N MET A 1 -69.58 15.82 21.44
CA MET A 1 -69.61 15.55 19.98
C MET A 1 -69.24 16.85 19.27
N HIS A 2 -67.96 17.03 18.97
CA HIS A 2 -67.46 18.18 18.23
C HIS A 2 -66.72 17.64 17.01
N TYR A 3 -67.28 17.90 15.83
CA TYR A 3 -66.71 17.58 14.54
C TYR A 3 -65.62 18.61 14.23
N VAL A 4 -64.38 18.15 14.05
CA VAL A 4 -63.30 18.95 13.47
C VAL A 4 -63.16 18.54 12.01
N ALA A 5 -63.45 19.48 11.11
CA ALA A 5 -63.36 19.29 9.67
C ALA A 5 -61.91 19.46 9.19
N THR A 6 -61.40 18.45 8.50
CA THR A 6 -60.12 18.44 7.78
C THR A 6 -60.22 19.26 6.48
N ILE A 7 -59.32 20.22 6.29
CA ILE A 7 -59.13 20.95 5.03
C ILE A 7 -57.98 20.28 4.28
N SER A 8 -58.29 19.62 3.18
CA SER A 8 -57.33 19.11 2.19
C SER A 8 -57.03 20.20 1.17
N ILE A 9 -55.78 20.67 1.11
CA ILE A 9 -55.30 21.57 0.05
C ILE A 9 -54.61 20.71 -1.02
N ALA A 10 -55.27 20.58 -2.17
CA ALA A 10 -54.68 20.01 -3.38
C ALA A 10 -53.88 21.10 -4.11
N LEU A 11 -52.62 20.82 -4.44
CA LEU A 11 -51.76 21.70 -5.24
C LEU A 11 -51.75 21.21 -6.70
N PRO A 12 -51.91 22.09 -7.71
CA PRO A 12 -51.95 21.69 -9.11
C PRO A 12 -50.54 21.43 -9.67
N LEU A 13 -50.43 20.32 -10.41
CA LEU A 13 -49.34 20.04 -11.34
C LEU A 13 -49.35 21.06 -12.49
N LEU A 14 -48.21 21.68 -12.76
CA LEU A 14 -47.91 22.31 -14.04
C LEU A 14 -46.66 21.67 -14.63
N THR A 15 -46.90 20.85 -15.64
CA THR A 15 -45.94 20.31 -16.60
C THR A 15 -45.67 21.35 -17.69
N VAL A 16 -44.41 21.74 -17.89
CA VAL A 16 -43.93 22.30 -19.15
C VAL A 16 -42.68 21.51 -19.55
N GLY A 17 -42.79 20.80 -20.67
CA GLY A 17 -41.66 20.18 -21.34
C GLY A 17 -41.13 21.08 -22.45
N ALA A 18 -39.81 21.10 -22.61
CA ALA A 18 -39.14 21.37 -23.87
C ALA A 18 -37.90 20.47 -23.97
N ARG A 19 -37.69 19.95 -25.17
CA ARG A 19 -36.79 18.85 -25.53
C ARG A 19 -35.41 19.36 -25.99
N VAL A 20 -34.43 18.46 -25.85
CA VAL A 20 -33.22 18.24 -26.67
C VAL A 20 -32.01 19.17 -26.41
N GLY A 21 -30.98 18.52 -25.87
CA GLY A 21 -29.56 18.87 -25.97
C GLY A 21 -28.74 17.76 -25.32
N HIS A 22 -28.21 16.83 -26.14
CA HIS A 22 -27.11 15.96 -25.70
C HIS A 22 -25.86 16.82 -25.61
N ASP A 23 -25.23 16.87 -24.44
CA ASP A 23 -23.84 17.31 -24.31
C ASP A 23 -23.12 16.40 -23.31
N HIS A 24 -22.21 15.59 -23.83
CA HIS A 24 -21.26 14.79 -23.05
C HIS A 24 -20.01 15.66 -22.89
N GLY A 25 -19.93 16.41 -21.81
CA GLY A 25 -18.87 17.41 -21.67
C GLY A 25 -18.71 17.99 -20.28
N HIS A 26 -18.57 17.16 -19.24
CA HIS A 26 -17.91 17.61 -18.01
C HIS A 26 -16.74 16.70 -17.67
N GLY A 27 -15.57 17.16 -18.10
CA GLY A 27 -14.29 16.57 -17.77
C GLY A 27 -14.07 16.49 -16.27
N HIS A 28 -13.59 15.33 -15.86
CA HIS A 28 -13.00 15.08 -14.56
C HIS A 28 -11.78 16.00 -14.38
N VAL A 29 -11.98 17.15 -13.73
CA VAL A 29 -10.90 18.04 -13.29
C VAL A 29 -10.80 17.95 -11.77
N HIS A 30 -10.35 16.80 -11.26
CA HIS A 30 -9.85 16.70 -9.87
C HIS A 30 -8.59 15.82 -9.74
N ALA A 31 -7.99 15.38 -10.86
CA ALA A 31 -6.73 14.63 -10.83
C ALA A 31 -5.47 15.51 -10.75
N GLU A 32 -5.59 16.83 -10.58
CA GLU A 32 -4.45 17.76 -10.77
C GLU A 32 -4.02 18.56 -9.52
N MET A 33 -4.41 18.16 -8.30
CA MET A 33 -3.90 18.79 -7.06
C MET A 33 -2.84 17.99 -6.30
N HIS A 34 -2.26 16.94 -6.91
CA HIS A 34 -1.07 16.25 -6.38
C HIS A 34 0.15 16.26 -7.32
N ARG A 35 0.25 17.25 -8.23
CA ARG A 35 1.52 17.53 -8.90
C ARG A 35 2.53 18.08 -7.90
N ARG A 36 3.23 17.18 -7.19
CA ARG A 36 4.59 17.48 -6.72
C ARG A 36 5.39 17.83 -7.96
N ALA A 37 5.89 19.05 -8.03
CA ALA A 37 6.94 19.41 -8.97
C ALA A 37 8.19 18.61 -8.58
N LEU A 38 8.30 17.38 -9.07
CA LEU A 38 9.53 16.62 -9.04
C LEU A 38 10.46 17.29 -10.05
N VAL A 39 11.43 18.05 -9.54
CA VAL A 39 12.60 18.44 -10.32
C VAL A 39 13.43 17.18 -10.51
N THR A 40 13.13 16.42 -11.56
CA THR A 40 13.96 15.30 -12.00
C THR A 40 15.19 15.88 -12.69
N THR A 41 16.29 15.98 -11.96
CA THR A 41 17.60 16.13 -12.59
C THR A 41 17.92 14.79 -13.27
N VAL A 42 17.73 14.72 -14.58
CA VAL A 42 18.17 13.57 -15.38
C VAL A 42 19.70 13.61 -15.37
N VAL A 43 20.31 12.79 -14.51
CA VAL A 43 21.74 12.48 -14.61
C VAL A 43 21.85 11.43 -15.69
N GLU A 44 22.24 11.87 -16.89
CA GLU A 44 22.52 10.98 -18.01
C GLU A 44 23.82 10.22 -17.68
N VAL A 45 23.70 8.99 -17.18
CA VAL A 45 24.85 8.11 -16.95
C VAL A 45 25.19 7.48 -18.30
N THR A 46 26.04 8.17 -19.06
CA THR A 46 26.39 7.77 -20.43
C THR A 46 27.35 6.59 -20.49
N GLU A 47 28.03 6.24 -19.39
CA GLU A 47 28.97 5.10 -19.38
C GLU A 47 28.93 4.34 -18.05
N THR A 48 28.66 3.04 -18.13
CA THR A 48 28.90 2.11 -17.01
C THR A 48 30.25 1.44 -17.24
N VAL A 49 31.28 1.89 -16.52
CA VAL A 49 32.61 1.28 -16.58
C VAL A 49 32.66 0.17 -15.52
N TYR A 50 32.78 -1.08 -15.97
CA TYR A 50 33.03 -2.21 -15.09
C TYR A 50 34.54 -2.33 -14.87
N THR A 51 35.00 -2.01 -13.66
CA THR A 51 36.40 -2.22 -13.26
C THR A 51 36.51 -3.56 -12.53
N THR A 52 37.09 -4.55 -13.19
CA THR A 52 37.46 -5.81 -12.53
C THR A 52 38.77 -5.60 -11.78
N VAL A 53 38.72 -5.59 -10.45
CA VAL A 53 39.92 -5.52 -9.61
C VAL A 53 40.36 -6.95 -9.28
N THR A 54 41.45 -7.38 -9.89
CA THR A 54 42.11 -8.64 -9.51
C THR A 54 43.05 -8.35 -8.35
N VAL A 55 42.74 -8.88 -7.16
CA VAL A 55 43.61 -8.79 -5.99
C VAL A 55 44.46 -10.05 -5.94
N ASP A 56 45.75 -9.92 -6.23
CA ASP A 56 46.69 -11.02 -6.05
C ASP A 56 46.84 -11.35 -4.55
N PRO A 57 46.82 -12.63 -4.16
CA PRO A 57 47.02 -13.01 -2.77
C PRO A 57 48.44 -12.68 -2.32
N VAL A 58 48.56 -11.76 -1.37
CA VAL A 58 49.82 -11.44 -0.69
C VAL A 58 50.32 -12.69 0.02
N GLY A 59 51.44 -13.22 -0.47
CA GLY A 59 52.15 -14.32 0.17
C GLY A 59 52.50 -13.96 1.61
N GLN A 60 52.03 -14.78 2.55
CA GLN A 60 52.52 -14.75 3.92
C GLN A 60 54.01 -15.12 3.92
N SER A 61 54.85 -14.15 4.26
CA SER A 61 56.16 -14.44 4.82
C SER A 61 56.44 -13.48 5.96
N SER A 62 56.77 -14.10 7.07
CA SER A 62 57.13 -13.55 8.36
C SER A 62 58.37 -12.64 8.30
N SER A 63 58.38 -11.71 9.25
CA SER A 63 59.54 -11.07 9.91
C SER A 63 59.81 -9.58 9.58
N THR A 64 59.57 -8.77 10.63
CA THR A 64 60.36 -7.65 11.16
C THR A 64 60.86 -6.51 10.26
N SER A 65 60.48 -5.30 10.71
CA SER A 65 61.25 -4.02 10.75
C SER A 65 60.79 -2.91 9.79
N SER A 66 60.32 -1.83 10.44
CA SER A 66 60.40 -0.41 10.11
C SER A 66 61.09 0.01 8.81
N ALA A 67 60.35 0.63 7.89
CA ALA A 67 60.71 1.89 7.24
C ALA A 67 59.60 2.36 6.29
N SER A 68 59.35 3.67 6.33
CA SER A 68 58.50 4.46 5.45
C SER A 68 59.00 4.47 4.00
N ALA A 69 58.13 4.19 3.04
CA ALA A 69 58.35 4.47 1.63
C ALA A 69 57.03 4.85 0.94
N SER A 70 57.04 6.01 0.29
CA SER A 70 56.02 6.54 -0.61
C SER A 70 56.03 5.76 -1.93
N LEU A 71 54.88 5.24 -2.34
CA LEU A 71 54.70 4.58 -3.64
C LEU A 71 53.86 5.48 -4.54
N GLU A 72 54.51 6.09 -5.54
CA GLU A 72 53.85 6.66 -6.72
C GLU A 72 53.52 5.51 -7.69
N GLY A 73 52.23 5.24 -7.89
CA GLY A 73 51.75 4.28 -8.87
C GLY A 73 51.40 4.99 -10.18
N SER A 74 52.20 4.76 -11.23
CA SER A 74 51.87 5.14 -12.60
C SER A 74 50.88 4.13 -13.18
N MET A 75 49.73 4.61 -13.69
CA MET A 75 48.74 3.80 -14.38
C MET A 75 48.88 3.97 -15.89
N THR A 76 49.14 2.88 -16.60
CA THR A 76 49.06 2.83 -18.06
C THR A 76 47.77 2.12 -18.44
N VAL A 77 46.92 2.79 -19.22
CA VAL A 77 45.64 2.27 -19.71
C VAL A 77 45.84 1.84 -21.17
N GLU A 78 45.73 0.55 -21.45
CA GLU A 78 45.59 0.03 -22.82
C GLU A 78 44.10 -0.20 -23.13
N LEU A 79 43.61 0.39 -24.22
CA LEU A 79 42.27 0.14 -24.74
C LEU A 79 42.28 -1.13 -25.62
N PRO A 80 41.36 -2.08 -25.41
CA PRO A 80 41.20 -3.21 -26.31
C PRO A 80 40.39 -2.85 -27.56
N ASP A 81 40.82 -3.44 -28.68
CA ASP A 81 40.22 -3.29 -30.01
C ASP A 81 38.81 -3.89 -30.13
N LYS A 82 38.04 -3.25 -31.00
CA LYS A 82 36.61 -3.43 -31.27
C LYS A 82 36.31 -4.80 -31.90
N GLY A 83 35.85 -5.75 -31.07
CA GLY A 83 35.39 -7.08 -31.48
C GLY A 83 33.93 -7.11 -31.97
N ALA A 84 33.68 -7.93 -32.98
CA ALA A 84 32.43 -8.02 -33.76
C ALA A 84 31.24 -8.66 -33.00
N SER A 85 30.05 -8.13 -33.29
CA SER A 85 28.77 -8.53 -32.73
C SER A 85 28.33 -9.90 -33.29
N THR A 86 28.09 -10.87 -32.40
CA THR A 86 27.55 -12.20 -32.73
C THR A 86 26.11 -12.26 -32.26
N ALA A 87 25.19 -12.45 -33.20
CA ALA A 87 23.75 -12.60 -32.93
C ALA A 87 23.49 -13.92 -32.19
N VAL A 88 22.97 -13.82 -30.97
CA VAL A 88 22.50 -14.97 -30.18
C VAL A 88 21.00 -15.13 -30.39
N SER A 89 20.59 -16.28 -30.90
CA SER A 89 19.19 -16.65 -31.10
C SER A 89 18.51 -16.99 -29.77
N THR A 90 17.38 -16.34 -29.52
CA THR A 90 16.53 -16.52 -28.35
C THR A 90 15.73 -17.83 -28.44
N PRO A 91 15.74 -18.71 -27.42
CA PRO A 91 14.83 -19.84 -27.37
C PRO A 91 13.44 -19.38 -26.91
N THR A 92 12.43 -19.57 -27.75
CA THR A 92 11.01 -19.43 -27.44
C THR A 92 10.62 -20.46 -26.39
N SER A 93 10.48 -20.03 -25.14
CA SER A 93 9.89 -20.84 -24.06
C SER A 93 8.37 -20.63 -24.07
N SER A 94 7.63 -21.69 -24.42
CA SER A 94 6.18 -21.74 -24.24
C SER A 94 5.85 -21.93 -22.77
N SER A 95 5.54 -20.83 -22.08
CA SER A 95 4.97 -20.87 -20.73
C SER A 95 3.51 -21.31 -20.82
N THR A 96 3.24 -22.53 -20.37
CA THR A 96 1.89 -22.99 -20.05
C THR A 96 1.39 -22.19 -18.84
N VAL A 97 0.60 -21.15 -19.11
CA VAL A 97 -0.12 -20.37 -18.09
C VAL A 97 -1.13 -21.31 -17.43
N SER A 98 -0.82 -21.77 -16.23
CA SER A 98 -1.78 -22.49 -15.39
C SER A 98 -2.90 -21.50 -15.05
N PRO A 99 -4.19 -21.84 -15.30
CA PRO A 99 -5.29 -20.92 -15.06
C PRO A 99 -5.35 -20.55 -13.58
N GLU A 100 -5.30 -19.26 -13.31
CA GLU A 100 -5.62 -18.64 -12.02
C GLU A 100 -6.99 -19.19 -11.57
N PRO A 101 -7.09 -19.85 -10.41
CA PRO A 101 -8.36 -20.38 -9.96
C PRO A 101 -9.29 -19.19 -9.66
N SER A 102 -10.14 -18.85 -10.63
CA SER A 102 -11.24 -17.87 -10.54
C SER A 102 -12.37 -18.31 -9.57
N GLY A 103 -12.04 -19.11 -8.56
CA GLY A 103 -12.94 -19.41 -7.46
C GLY A 103 -12.97 -18.22 -6.52
N THR A 104 -13.78 -17.21 -6.84
CA THR A 104 -14.15 -16.14 -5.91
C THR A 104 -14.93 -16.77 -4.75
N LYS A 105 -14.21 -17.34 -3.78
CA LYS A 105 -14.80 -17.64 -2.47
C LYS A 105 -15.18 -16.29 -1.88
N ALA A 106 -16.48 -16.00 -1.81
CA ALA A 106 -16.95 -14.83 -1.08
C ALA A 106 -16.54 -15.01 0.39
N SER A 107 -15.72 -14.12 0.92
CA SER A 107 -15.36 -14.14 2.34
C SER A 107 -16.60 -13.86 3.19
N THR A 108 -16.90 -14.77 4.10
CA THR A 108 -18.05 -14.64 5.03
C THR A 108 -17.56 -14.21 6.41
N TYR A 109 -16.75 -13.15 6.46
CA TYR A 109 -16.23 -12.62 7.72
C TYR A 109 -17.35 -11.94 8.50
N PRO A 110 -17.38 -12.03 9.85
CA PRO A 110 -18.31 -11.23 10.64
C PRO A 110 -18.15 -9.76 10.29
N ALA A 111 -19.22 -8.98 10.41
CA ALA A 111 -19.17 -7.56 10.11
C ALA A 111 -18.15 -6.85 11.01
N LEU A 112 -17.26 -6.08 10.40
CA LEU A 112 -16.34 -5.19 11.11
C LEU A 112 -17.07 -3.89 11.45
N PHE A 113 -16.86 -3.37 12.66
CA PHE A 113 -17.51 -2.14 13.13
C PHE A 113 -16.45 -1.09 13.48
N PRO A 114 -16.34 -0.01 12.69
CA PRO A 114 -15.54 1.15 13.04
C PRO A 114 -16.03 1.83 14.32
N GLU A 115 -15.09 2.41 15.05
CA GLU A 115 -15.40 3.23 16.23
C GLU A 115 -15.20 4.70 15.93
N ALA A 116 -16.17 5.51 16.34
CA ALA A 116 -16.20 6.92 16.02
C ALA A 116 -14.88 7.63 16.37
N ASN A 117 -14.38 8.43 15.42
CA ASN A 117 -13.13 9.21 15.54
C ASN A 117 -11.87 8.39 15.86
N SER A 118 -11.89 7.08 15.65
CA SER A 118 -10.79 6.18 16.00
C SER A 118 -10.26 5.42 14.79
N ALA A 119 -8.96 5.13 14.81
CA ALA A 119 -8.33 4.13 13.95
C ALA A 119 -8.05 2.89 14.79
N ILE A 120 -8.58 1.74 14.37
CA ILE A 120 -8.56 0.51 15.16
C ILE A 120 -8.02 -0.65 14.34
N ILE A 121 -7.29 -1.55 14.99
CA ILE A 121 -6.84 -2.82 14.40
C ILE A 121 -7.30 -3.95 15.32
N VAL A 122 -8.20 -4.77 14.82
CA VAL A 122 -8.64 -5.99 15.50
C VAL A 122 -7.65 -7.11 15.17
N ASN A 123 -6.97 -7.63 16.19
CA ASN A 123 -6.11 -8.80 16.06
C ASN A 123 -6.93 -10.06 16.32
N SER A 124 -7.57 -10.60 15.28
CA SER A 124 -8.28 -11.89 15.37
C SER A 124 -7.32 -13.08 15.15
N CYS A 125 -6.00 -12.84 15.08
CA CYS A 125 -5.03 -13.92 14.94
C CYS A 125 -4.91 -14.69 16.25
N VAL A 126 -4.54 -15.97 16.17
CA VAL A 126 -4.24 -16.84 17.32
C VAL A 126 -2.88 -16.54 17.96
N HIS A 127 -2.18 -15.52 17.47
CA HIS A 127 -0.88 -15.08 17.96
C HIS A 127 -0.90 -13.55 18.14
N ASP A 128 0.06 -13.05 18.90
CA ASP A 128 0.25 -11.62 19.09
C ASP A 128 0.78 -10.97 17.80
N ILE A 129 0.57 -9.67 17.69
CA ILE A 129 1.14 -8.84 16.62
C ILE A 129 1.82 -7.62 17.22
N TYR A 130 2.64 -6.95 16.42
CA TYR A 130 3.24 -5.67 16.76
C TYR A 130 2.72 -4.60 15.81
N VAL A 131 2.40 -3.43 16.36
CA VAL A 131 1.85 -2.29 15.63
C VAL A 131 2.74 -1.06 15.83
N SER A 132 3.10 -0.40 14.74
CA SER A 132 3.71 0.93 14.76
C SER A 132 2.82 1.89 13.99
N SER A 133 2.47 3.02 14.61
CA SER A 133 1.65 4.05 13.99
C SER A 133 2.52 5.22 13.58
N ILE A 134 2.87 5.27 12.29
CA ILE A 134 3.87 6.18 11.74
C ILE A 134 3.18 7.22 10.86
N GLY A 135 3.46 8.49 11.13
CA GLY A 135 3.16 9.61 10.24
C GLY A 135 4.38 10.51 10.15
N ASP A 136 4.30 11.55 9.31
CA ASP A 136 5.32 12.60 9.34
C ASP A 136 5.18 13.47 10.62
N ARG A 137 6.06 14.47 10.75
CA ARG A 137 6.09 15.34 11.93
C ARG A 137 4.79 16.12 12.17
N SER A 138 4.02 16.42 11.13
CA SER A 138 2.77 17.16 11.24
C SER A 138 1.63 16.34 11.86
N CYS A 139 1.74 15.02 11.81
CA CYS A 139 0.74 14.08 12.30
C CYS A 139 0.70 13.92 13.84
N GLY A 140 1.60 14.58 14.56
CA GLY A 140 1.80 14.36 16.00
C GLY A 140 2.69 13.15 16.30
N PRO A 141 2.69 12.66 17.54
CA PRO A 141 3.63 11.62 17.98
C PRO A 141 3.33 10.28 17.30
N SER A 142 4.38 9.60 16.83
CA SER A 142 4.30 8.21 16.39
C SER A 142 4.32 7.24 17.57
N THR A 143 3.71 6.07 17.38
CA THR A 143 3.91 4.92 18.27
C THR A 143 4.77 3.88 17.55
N ASN A 144 5.68 3.24 18.29
CA ASN A 144 6.60 2.26 17.72
C ASN A 144 6.44 0.94 18.46
N CYS A 145 6.23 -0.12 17.69
CA CYS A 145 6.30 -1.50 18.11
C CYS A 145 5.49 -1.83 19.37
N GLN A 146 4.23 -1.41 19.38
CA GLN A 146 3.29 -1.77 20.42
C GLN A 146 2.83 -3.22 20.24
N LEU A 147 3.05 -4.06 21.25
CA LEU A 147 2.49 -5.40 21.31
C LEU A 147 0.96 -5.33 21.41
N VAL A 148 0.28 -6.08 20.56
CA VAL A 148 -1.18 -6.26 20.55
C VAL A 148 -1.45 -7.74 20.69
N PRO A 149 -1.83 -8.20 21.90
CA PRO A 149 -2.06 -9.61 22.13
C PRO A 149 -3.12 -10.22 21.21
N SER A 150 -3.06 -11.52 21.01
CA SER A 150 -4.09 -12.30 20.30
C SER A 150 -5.49 -11.99 20.84
N ASN A 151 -6.46 -11.84 19.93
CA ASN A 151 -7.86 -11.53 20.24
C ASN A 151 -8.07 -10.21 21.01
N THR A 152 -7.19 -9.23 20.81
CA THR A 152 -7.35 -7.88 21.34
C THR A 152 -7.41 -6.84 20.23
N THR A 153 -7.55 -5.57 20.60
CA THR A 153 -7.71 -4.46 19.65
C THR A 153 -6.72 -3.36 19.98
N TYR A 154 -5.95 -2.98 18.97
CA TYR A 154 -5.20 -1.72 18.98
C TYR A 154 -6.14 -0.56 18.68
N ARG A 155 -5.90 0.58 19.33
CA ARG A 155 -6.73 1.77 19.17
C ARG A 155 -5.89 3.03 19.29
N GLU A 156 -6.09 3.95 18.35
CA GLU A 156 -5.68 5.35 18.49
C GLU A 156 -6.78 6.29 18.02
N ALA A 157 -6.73 7.55 18.47
CA ALA A 157 -7.56 8.60 17.90
C ALA A 157 -7.10 8.87 16.47
N ILE A 158 -8.03 9.12 15.54
CA ILE A 158 -7.66 9.56 14.19
C ILE A 158 -6.86 10.85 14.29
N ARG A 159 -5.67 10.83 13.67
CA ARG A 159 -4.75 11.95 13.59
C ARG A 159 -4.91 12.70 12.28
N VAL A 160 -4.74 14.02 12.34
CA VAL A 160 -4.76 14.91 11.18
C VAL A 160 -3.33 15.33 10.88
N CYS A 161 -2.90 15.11 9.64
CA CYS A 161 -1.59 15.52 9.14
C CYS A 161 -1.71 16.71 8.15
N ASP A 162 -0.59 17.35 7.84
CA ASP A 162 -0.42 18.29 6.74
C ASP A 162 0.06 17.56 5.49
N LYS A 163 -0.84 17.39 4.51
CA LYS A 163 -0.55 16.77 3.18
C LYS A 163 0.04 15.36 3.21
N SER A 164 -0.22 14.59 4.26
CA SER A 164 0.22 13.21 4.41
C SER A 164 -0.81 12.38 5.19
N GLY A 165 -0.50 11.09 5.42
CA GLY A 165 -1.33 10.15 6.14
C GLY A 165 -0.59 9.45 7.27
N ILE A 166 -1.31 8.52 7.90
CA ILE A 166 -0.78 7.57 8.87
C ILE A 166 -0.68 6.21 8.22
N SER A 167 0.47 5.57 8.40
CA SER A 167 0.68 4.14 8.14
C SER A 167 0.74 3.40 9.46
N LEU A 168 -0.28 2.57 9.69
CA LEU A 168 -0.31 1.57 10.75
C LEU A 168 0.41 0.33 10.23
N LYS A 169 1.71 0.27 10.50
CA LYS A 169 2.55 -0.88 10.17
C LYS A 169 2.26 -2.01 11.15
N VAL A 170 2.05 -3.22 10.65
CA VAL A 170 1.74 -4.41 11.47
C VAL A 170 2.61 -5.61 11.10
N SER A 171 3.12 -6.34 12.10
CA SER A 171 4.02 -7.49 11.93
C SER A 171 3.75 -8.60 12.95
N LYS A 172 4.21 -9.83 12.64
CA LYS A 172 4.30 -10.93 13.62
C LYS A 172 5.50 -10.80 14.55
N THR A 173 6.51 -10.01 14.16
CA THR A 173 7.78 -9.86 14.86
C THR A 173 8.03 -8.42 15.27
N GLU A 174 8.69 -8.24 16.41
CA GLU A 174 9.03 -6.94 16.99
C GLU A 174 9.98 -6.11 16.10
N ASP A 175 10.77 -6.78 15.26
CA ASP A 175 11.73 -6.11 14.36
C ASP A 175 11.08 -5.36 13.20
N MET A 176 9.78 -5.60 12.93
CA MET A 176 8.98 -4.94 11.89
C MET A 176 9.69 -4.90 10.52
N THR A 177 10.46 -5.93 10.18
CA THR A 177 11.32 -5.93 8.97
C THR A 177 10.52 -6.00 7.67
N LYS A 178 9.34 -6.62 7.70
CA LYS A 178 8.43 -6.80 6.57
C LYS A 178 6.98 -6.53 6.99
N PRO A 179 6.65 -5.29 7.37
CA PRO A 179 5.33 -4.99 7.91
C PRO A 179 4.29 -4.95 6.79
N MET A 180 3.10 -5.47 7.08
CA MET A 180 1.89 -5.09 6.35
C MET A 180 1.53 -3.65 6.74
N GLN A 181 0.85 -2.93 5.85
CA GLN A 181 0.41 -1.56 6.14
C GLN A 181 -1.11 -1.44 6.03
N PHE A 182 -1.71 -0.84 7.05
CA PHE A 182 -3.02 -0.22 6.95
C PHE A 182 -2.83 1.28 6.94
N GLU A 183 -3.37 1.96 5.94
CA GLU A 183 -3.11 3.38 5.76
C GLU A 183 -4.42 4.14 5.94
N TYR A 184 -4.33 5.34 6.53
CA TYR A 184 -5.43 6.29 6.51
C TYR A 184 -4.94 7.73 6.37
N THR A 185 -5.74 8.58 5.74
CA THR A 185 -5.44 10.00 5.56
C THR A 185 -6.68 10.85 5.78
N VAL A 186 -6.60 11.83 6.68
CA VAL A 186 -7.66 12.84 6.82
C VAL A 186 -7.42 13.95 5.81
N TRP A 187 -8.42 14.20 4.96
CA TRP A 187 -8.33 15.19 3.89
C TRP A 187 -8.30 16.62 4.43
N ASP A 188 -8.00 17.59 3.56
CA ASP A 188 -7.95 19.00 3.92
C ASP A 188 -9.29 19.57 4.40
N ASP A 189 -10.41 18.96 3.98
CA ASP A 189 -11.75 19.31 4.44
C ASP A 189 -12.03 18.96 5.91
N LYS A 190 -11.14 18.16 6.54
CA LYS A 190 -11.24 17.63 7.90
C LYS A 190 -12.53 16.86 8.18
N LYS A 191 -13.19 16.38 7.14
CA LYS A 191 -14.45 15.63 7.18
C LYS A 191 -14.33 14.28 6.52
N THR A 192 -13.38 14.12 5.61
CA THR A 192 -13.15 12.90 4.86
C THR A 192 -11.90 12.19 5.38
N VAL A 193 -12.01 10.88 5.62
CA VAL A 193 -10.87 9.99 5.84
C VAL A 193 -10.82 9.00 4.69
N SER A 194 -9.65 8.90 4.03
CA SER A 194 -9.37 7.78 3.12
C SER A 194 -8.63 6.67 3.85
N TYR A 195 -8.80 5.43 3.41
CA TYR A 195 -8.17 4.25 3.99
C TYR A 195 -7.97 3.14 2.97
N ASP A 196 -6.96 2.30 3.19
CA ASP A 196 -6.62 1.18 2.32
C ASP A 196 -5.82 0.10 3.05
N ILE A 197 -5.63 -1.02 2.36
CA ILE A 197 -4.80 -2.16 2.76
C ILE A 197 -3.61 -2.22 1.80
N SER A 198 -2.38 -2.36 2.32
CA SER A 198 -1.17 -2.34 1.51
C SER A 198 -0.19 -3.45 1.89
N TYR A 199 0.00 -4.37 0.94
CA TYR A 199 0.94 -5.51 1.05
C TYR A 199 2.37 -5.12 0.64
N LEU A 200 2.61 -3.89 0.18
CA LEU A 200 3.82 -3.50 -0.56
C LEU A 200 5.13 -3.72 0.22
N ASP A 201 5.09 -3.53 1.54
CA ASP A 201 6.27 -3.62 2.41
C ASP A 201 6.55 -5.07 2.91
N CYS A 202 5.56 -5.96 2.88
CA CYS A 202 5.68 -7.34 3.36
C CYS A 202 5.77 -8.38 2.23
N MET A 203 5.20 -8.06 1.07
CA MET A 203 5.19 -8.89 -0.12
C MET A 203 6.59 -8.98 -0.72
N VAL A 204 6.92 -10.16 -1.25
CA VAL A 204 8.10 -10.36 -2.08
C VAL A 204 7.65 -10.79 -3.47
N GLU A 205 8.25 -10.22 -4.51
CA GLU A 205 8.04 -10.70 -5.87
C GLU A 205 9.17 -11.68 -6.25
N LYS A 206 8.80 -12.87 -6.72
CA LYS A 206 9.73 -13.91 -7.15
C LYS A 206 9.20 -14.58 -8.41
N ASP A 207 9.98 -14.53 -9.49
CA ASP A 207 9.64 -15.14 -10.77
C ASP A 207 8.26 -14.69 -11.32
N GLY A 208 7.91 -13.41 -11.10
CA GLY A 208 6.62 -12.83 -11.48
C GLY A 208 5.43 -13.27 -10.62
N GLN A 209 5.68 -14.02 -9.55
CA GLN A 209 4.69 -14.41 -8.55
C GLN A 209 4.83 -13.56 -7.28
N LYS A 210 3.70 -13.24 -6.66
CA LYS A 210 3.65 -12.48 -5.41
C LYS A 210 3.58 -13.42 -4.22
N ASP A 211 4.65 -13.45 -3.44
CA ASP A 211 4.73 -14.15 -2.17
C ASP A 211 4.26 -13.23 -1.04
N MET A 212 3.12 -13.57 -0.45
CA MET A 212 2.49 -12.85 0.65
C MET A 212 2.75 -13.50 2.01
N THR A 213 3.59 -14.54 2.10
CA THR A 213 3.79 -15.29 3.35
C THR A 213 4.39 -14.44 4.49
N GLY A 214 5.10 -13.35 4.15
CA GLY A 214 5.61 -12.38 5.12
C GLY A 214 4.54 -11.43 5.67
N CYS A 215 3.35 -11.40 5.07
CA CYS A 215 2.29 -10.47 5.41
C CYS A 215 1.39 -11.04 6.50
N VAL A 216 1.42 -10.45 7.70
CA VAL A 216 0.55 -10.87 8.80
C VAL A 216 -0.92 -10.81 8.40
N GLY A 217 -1.69 -11.84 8.78
CA GLY A 217 -3.12 -11.93 8.50
C GLY A 217 -3.48 -12.47 7.10
N TYR A 218 -2.52 -12.53 6.16
CA TYR A 218 -2.77 -13.06 4.82
C TYR A 218 -3.32 -14.49 4.85
N GLU A 219 -2.87 -15.31 5.79
CA GLU A 219 -3.23 -16.73 5.90
C GLU A 219 -4.71 -16.99 6.24
N THR A 220 -5.38 -16.03 6.87
CA THR A 220 -6.75 -16.19 7.41
C THR A 220 -7.62 -14.97 7.13
N GLY A 221 -7.21 -14.18 6.14
CA GLY A 221 -8.00 -13.09 5.61
C GLY A 221 -7.87 -11.79 6.37
N ILE A 222 -8.16 -10.70 5.66
CA ILE A 222 -8.05 -9.32 6.13
C ILE A 222 -9.32 -8.58 5.72
N GLN A 223 -9.79 -7.66 6.54
CA GLN A 223 -10.83 -6.72 6.12
C GLN A 223 -10.60 -5.30 6.63
N ALA A 224 -11.11 -4.33 5.89
CA ALA A 224 -11.09 -2.91 6.25
C ALA A 224 -12.46 -2.28 5.99
N LYS A 225 -12.90 -1.40 6.88
CA LYS A 225 -14.17 -0.68 6.76
C LYS A 225 -14.08 0.70 7.43
N SER A 226 -14.84 1.64 6.89
CA SER A 226 -15.18 2.91 7.54
C SER A 226 -16.65 3.21 7.26
N GLY A 227 -17.43 3.68 8.25
CA GLY A 227 -18.86 3.99 8.10
C GLY A 227 -19.70 2.87 7.47
N ASP A 228 -21.00 3.09 7.29
CA ASP A 228 -21.88 2.08 6.66
C ASP A 228 -22.04 2.28 5.15
N ASP A 229 -21.86 3.51 4.65
CA ASP A 229 -22.05 3.87 3.23
C ASP A 229 -20.75 3.82 2.41
N CYS A 230 -19.66 3.30 2.98
CA CYS A 230 -18.34 3.35 2.34
C CYS A 230 -17.81 1.93 2.04
N PRO A 231 -16.86 1.80 1.08
CA PRO A 231 -16.39 0.50 0.63
C PRO A 231 -15.88 -0.38 1.78
N THR A 232 -16.31 -1.64 1.81
CA THR A 232 -15.71 -2.63 2.69
C THR A 232 -14.77 -3.49 1.86
N TYR A 233 -13.50 -3.51 2.25
CA TYR A 233 -12.49 -4.36 1.62
C TYR A 233 -12.39 -5.68 2.36
N LYS A 234 -12.39 -6.80 1.64
CA LYS A 234 -12.26 -8.13 2.23
C LYS A 234 -11.34 -9.02 1.39
N CYS A 235 -10.16 -9.29 1.93
CA CYS A 235 -9.18 -10.18 1.34
C CYS A 235 -9.36 -11.59 1.88
N VAL A 236 -9.61 -12.55 0.99
CA VAL A 236 -9.71 -13.98 1.33
C VAL A 236 -8.37 -14.51 1.81
N GLY A 237 -8.37 -15.36 2.83
CA GLY A 237 -7.15 -16.02 3.32
C GLY A 237 -6.45 -16.80 2.20
N ASN A 238 -5.12 -16.65 2.11
CA ASN A 238 -4.27 -17.29 1.11
C ASN A 238 -4.58 -16.94 -0.36
N VAL A 239 -5.25 -15.81 -0.62
CA VAL A 239 -5.55 -15.33 -1.97
C VAL A 239 -5.02 -13.92 -2.16
N VAL A 240 -4.26 -13.70 -3.25
CA VAL A 240 -3.75 -12.37 -3.61
C VAL A 240 -4.93 -11.43 -3.87
N CYS A 241 -5.03 -10.40 -3.05
CA CYS A 241 -6.18 -9.51 -2.95
C CYS A 241 -6.07 -8.28 -3.86
N ALA A 242 -5.77 -8.48 -5.14
CA ALA A 242 -5.37 -7.38 -6.03
C ALA A 242 -6.46 -6.31 -6.29
N LYS A 243 -7.72 -6.60 -5.98
CA LYS A 243 -8.85 -5.66 -6.19
C LYS A 243 -9.15 -4.80 -4.95
N ASP A 244 -8.82 -5.29 -3.77
CA ASP A 244 -9.20 -4.67 -2.50
C ASP A 244 -7.98 -4.27 -1.66
N ALA A 245 -6.77 -4.43 -2.19
CA ALA A 245 -5.52 -4.04 -1.54
C ALA A 245 -4.40 -3.70 -2.54
N TYR A 246 -3.48 -2.84 -2.12
CA TYR A 246 -2.28 -2.51 -2.88
C TYR A 246 -1.30 -3.69 -2.88
N VAL A 247 -1.14 -4.26 -4.06
CA VAL A 247 -0.14 -5.28 -4.39
C VAL A 247 0.80 -4.82 -5.51
N VAL A 248 0.63 -3.58 -5.97
CA VAL A 248 1.50 -2.85 -6.90
C VAL A 248 1.48 -1.39 -6.46
N ALA A 249 2.64 -0.73 -6.43
CA ALA A 249 2.75 0.66 -6.02
C ALA A 249 1.85 1.57 -6.86
N GLU A 250 1.17 2.51 -6.20
CA GLU A 250 0.25 3.49 -6.83
C GLU A 250 -0.85 2.85 -7.69
N PHE A 251 -1.12 1.55 -7.51
CA PHE A 251 -1.99 0.78 -8.39
C PHE A 251 -1.61 0.90 -9.89
N SER A 252 -0.30 1.08 -10.17
CA SER A 252 0.22 1.42 -11.50
C SER A 252 -0.45 2.65 -12.15
N TYR A 253 -0.94 3.58 -11.33
CA TYR A 253 -1.71 4.76 -11.74
C TYR A 253 -2.98 4.43 -12.53
N GLN A 254 -3.52 3.22 -12.36
CA GLN A 254 -4.77 2.80 -12.98
C GLN A 254 -5.98 3.33 -12.20
N ALA A 255 -7.11 3.47 -12.89
CA ALA A 255 -8.37 3.79 -12.23
C ALA A 255 -8.84 2.63 -11.33
N GLY A 256 -9.58 2.96 -10.27
CA GLY A 256 -10.14 1.95 -9.36
C GLY A 256 -9.15 1.43 -8.32
N ALA A 257 -8.16 2.25 -7.94
CA ALA A 257 -7.28 1.95 -6.81
C ALA A 257 -8.11 1.60 -5.55
N PRO A 258 -7.65 0.66 -4.71
CA PRO A 258 -8.41 0.13 -3.57
C PRO A 258 -8.38 1.08 -2.36
N VAL A 259 -8.82 2.32 -2.57
CA VAL A 259 -8.87 3.38 -1.56
C VAL A 259 -10.32 3.71 -1.25
N GLY A 260 -10.71 3.48 0.00
CA GLY A 260 -12.01 3.86 0.52
C GLY A 260 -11.96 5.30 0.98
N ALA A 261 -13.09 6.00 0.95
CA ALA A 261 -13.22 7.34 1.52
C ALA A 261 -14.56 7.45 2.23
N CYS A 262 -14.54 7.98 3.45
CA CYS A 262 -15.71 8.07 4.31
C CYS A 262 -15.68 9.28 5.22
N ASN A 263 -16.77 9.51 5.95
CA ASN A 263 -16.80 10.52 6.99
C ASN A 263 -15.80 10.15 8.11
N VAL A 264 -14.90 11.07 8.45
CA VAL A 264 -13.87 10.87 9.50
C VAL A 264 -14.47 10.52 10.86
N ASN A 265 -15.66 11.04 11.18
CA ASN A 265 -16.33 10.79 12.46
C ASN A 265 -16.79 9.34 12.59
N SER A 266 -16.93 8.60 11.48
CA SER A 266 -17.26 7.18 11.50
C SER A 266 -16.09 6.32 12.01
N GLY A 267 -14.85 6.84 11.97
CA GLY A 267 -13.65 6.05 12.27
C GLY A 267 -13.24 5.12 11.13
N VAL A 268 -12.10 4.47 11.30
CA VAL A 268 -11.58 3.42 10.39
C VAL A 268 -11.25 2.18 11.21
N ALA A 269 -11.64 1.01 10.69
CA ALA A 269 -11.32 -0.27 11.29
C ALA A 269 -10.63 -1.18 10.29
N PHE A 270 -9.61 -1.86 10.79
CA PHE A 270 -8.88 -2.91 10.11
C PHE A 270 -8.95 -4.18 10.96
N GLU A 271 -8.88 -5.33 10.31
CA GLU A 271 -8.84 -6.61 10.99
C GLU A 271 -7.91 -7.57 10.29
N LEU A 272 -7.04 -8.19 11.09
CA LEU A 272 -6.16 -9.27 10.69
C LEU A 272 -6.76 -10.61 11.11
N CYS A 273 -6.56 -11.63 10.29
CA CYS A 273 -7.03 -12.99 10.54
C CYS A 273 -8.55 -13.09 10.72
N ALA A 274 -9.30 -12.41 9.86
CA ALA A 274 -10.75 -12.21 9.99
C ALA A 274 -11.56 -13.52 9.99
N GLU A 275 -11.04 -14.61 9.40
CA GLU A 275 -11.65 -15.94 9.41
C GLU A 275 -11.74 -16.56 10.81
N ASN A 276 -10.90 -16.12 11.74
CA ASN A 276 -10.85 -16.66 13.09
C ASN A 276 -11.89 -16.02 14.01
N ARG A 277 -12.51 -14.91 13.62
CA ARG A 277 -13.52 -14.24 14.45
C ARG A 277 -14.84 -15.01 14.34
N ALA A 278 -15.26 -15.59 15.46
CA ALA A 278 -16.54 -16.29 15.60
C ALA A 278 -17.71 -15.31 15.83
#